data_AF-A0A9W8ZUE9-F1
#
_entry.id   AF-A0A9W8ZUE9-F1
#
_cell.length_a   1.000
_cell.length_b   1.000
_cell.length_c   1.000
_cell.angle_alpha   90.00
_cell.angle_beta   90.00
_cell.angle_gamma   90.00
#
_symmetry.space_group_name_H-M   'P 1'
#
loop_
_entity.id
_entity.type
_entity.pdbx_description
1 polymer ?
#
loop_
_entity_poly.entity_id
_entity_poly.type
_entity_poly.pdbx_seq_one_letter_code
_entity_poly.pdbx_strand_id
1 'polypeptide(L)' 'MHYFFLPPYSPDCNPVELGFSCIKSFVQREGEIVRQDLHPSIDYTYVYLHLIRATYSIASNDACGFFNHCGYTIL' A
#
# COMPACT_ATOMS: atom_id res chain seq x y z
N MET A 1 -24.47 -1.71 -7.95
CA MET A 1 -23.00 -1.79 -7.79
C MET A 1 -22.40 -1.56 -9.16
N HIS A 2 -21.60 -0.51 -9.34
CA HIS A 2 -20.96 -0.17 -10.62
C HIS A 2 -19.52 -0.69 -10.58
N TYR A 3 -19.14 -1.50 -11.55
CA TYR A 3 -17.78 -2.04 -11.66
C TYR A 3 -17.04 -1.31 -12.76
N PHE A 4 -15.77 -0.98 -12.48
CA PHE A 4 -14.85 -0.45 -13.49
C PHE A 4 -13.78 -1.50 -13.74
N PHE A 5 -13.74 -2.03 -14.96
CA PHE A 5 -12.74 -3.02 -15.34
C PHE A 5 -11.52 -2.31 -15.92
N LEU A 6 -10.36 -2.60 -15.38
CA LEU A 6 -9.10 -2.07 -15.88
C LEU A 6 -8.63 -2.87 -17.10
N PRO A 7 -8.01 -2.21 -18.10
CA PRO A 7 -7.27 -2.91 -19.15
C PRO A 7 -6.20 -3.84 -18.57
N PRO A 8 -5.81 -4.92 -19.28
CA PRO A 8 -4.69 -5.74 -18.85
C PRO A 8 -3.42 -4.91 -18.62
N TYR A 9 -2.70 -5.20 -17.53
CA TYR A 9 -1.43 -4.52 -17.17
C TYR A 9 -1.50 -2.99 -17.16
N SER A 10 -2.55 -2.41 -16.56
CA SER A 10 -2.68 -0.96 -16.38
C SER A 10 -2.49 -0.53 -14.91
N PRO A 11 -1.28 -0.72 -14.33
CA PRO A 11 -1.00 -0.34 -12.94
C PRO A 11 -1.16 1.17 -12.72
N ASP A 12 -0.92 1.98 -13.75
CA ASP A 12 -1.10 3.44 -13.72
C ASP A 12 -2.57 3.85 -13.49
N CYS A 13 -3.52 2.95 -13.79
CA CYS A 13 -4.94 3.14 -13.54
C CYS A 13 -5.42 2.49 -12.23
N ASN A 14 -4.53 1.90 -11.42
CA ASN A 14 -4.92 1.17 -10.23
C ASN A 14 -4.45 1.89 -8.94
N PRO A 15 -5.32 2.62 -8.23
CA PRO A 15 -4.93 3.44 -7.08
C PRO A 15 -4.28 2.65 -5.94
N VAL A 16 -4.56 1.35 -5.83
CA VAL A 16 -3.95 0.49 -4.79
C VAL A 16 -2.43 0.36 -4.98
N GLU A 17 -1.93 0.48 -6.21
CA GLU A 17 -0.48 0.42 -6.50
C GLU A 17 0.26 1.59 -5.84
N LEU A 18 -0.32 2.78 -5.85
CA LEU A 18 0.23 3.96 -5.16
C LEU A 18 0.20 3.76 -3.64
N GLY A 19 -0.89 3.21 -3.09
CA GLY A 19 -0.98 2.85 -1.68
C GLY A 19 0.10 1.84 -1.27
N PHE A 20 0.29 0.77 -2.05
CA PHE A 20 1.36 -0.20 -1.81
C PHE A 20 2.76 0.40 -1.94
N SER A 21 2.96 1.32 -2.88
CA SER A 21 4.21 2.08 -3.01
C SER A 21 4.51 2.88 -1.74
N CYS A 22 3.52 3.60 -1.20
CA CYS A 22 3.64 4.33 0.07
C CYS A 22 3.97 3.40 1.25
N ILE A 23 3.26 2.27 1.39
CA ILE A 23 3.52 1.27 2.44
C ILE A 23 4.95 0.73 2.31
N LYS A 24 5.37 0.37 1.10
CA LYS A 24 6.72 -0.13 0.82
C LYS A 24 7.77 0.90 1.19
N SER A 25 7.61 2.16 0.79
CA SER A 25 8.52 3.24 1.16
C SER A 25 8.53 3.51 2.66
N PHE A 26 7.40 3.38 3.36
CA PHE A 26 7.37 3.46 4.82
C PHE A 26 8.20 2.36 5.46
N VAL A 27 7.96 1.09 5.11
CA VAL A 27 8.68 -0.06 5.66
C VAL A 27 10.19 0.04 5.38
N GLN A 28 10.57 0.45 4.17
CA GLN A 28 11.97 0.65 3.80
C GLN A 28 12.66 1.74 4.61
N ARG A 29 11.95 2.81 4.97
CA ARG A 29 12.51 3.92 5.76
C ARG A 29 12.70 3.56 7.23
N GLU A 30 11.76 2.81 7.80
CA GLU A 30 11.87 2.38 9.20
C GLU A 30 12.96 1.32 9.38
N GLY A 31 13.14 0.42 8.40
CA GLY A 31 14.18 -0.62 8.46
C GLY A 31 13.92 -1.72 9.50
N GLU A 32 12.76 -1.70 10.15
CA GLU A 32 12.34 -2.62 11.21
C GLU A 32 12.02 -4.04 10.69
N ILE A 33 11.60 -4.16 9.43
CA ILE A 33 11.34 -5.45 8.78
C ILE A 33 12.53 -5.78 7.87
N VAL A 34 13.20 -6.91 8.13
CA VAL A 34 14.36 -7.41 7.38
C VAL A 34 14.08 -8.77 6.73
N ARG A 35 14.96 -9.22 5.83
CA ARG A 35 14.76 -10.48 5.08
C ARG A 35 14.71 -11.72 5.98
N GLN A 36 15.44 -11.70 7.08
CA GLN A 36 15.51 -12.81 8.04
C GLN A 36 14.14 -13.09 8.65
N ASP A 37 13.27 -12.08 8.73
CA ASP A 37 11.92 -12.13 9.29
C ASP A 37 11.01 -13.06 8.51
N LEU A 38 11.38 -13.46 7.30
CA LEU A 38 10.67 -14.45 6.49
C LEU A 38 10.90 -15.89 6.98
N HIS A 39 11.78 -16.12 7.96
CA HIS A 39 12.11 -17.47 8.42
C HIS A 39 10.93 -18.11 9.19
N PRO A 40 10.51 -19.35 8.84
CA PRO A 40 9.29 -19.99 9.37
C PRO A 40 9.22 -20.13 10.89
N SER A 41 10.35 -20.02 11.60
CA SER A 41 10.42 -20.15 13.05
C SER A 41 10.30 -18.82 13.81
N ILE A 42 10.16 -17.70 13.11
CA ILE A 42 10.07 -16.37 13.73
C ILE A 42 8.62 -16.04 14.05
N ASP A 43 8.39 -15.38 15.19
CA ASP A 43 7.10 -14.77 15.48
C ASP A 43 6.88 -13.55 14.57
N TYR A 44 5.96 -13.69 13.62
CA TYR A 44 5.62 -12.65 12.65
C TYR A 44 4.73 -11.53 13.22
N THR A 45 4.30 -11.60 14.48
CA THR A 45 3.35 -10.64 15.07
C THR A 45 3.82 -9.20 14.90
N TYR A 46 5.10 -8.91 15.13
CA TYR A 46 5.63 -7.55 14.94
C TYR A 46 5.65 -7.09 13.48
N VAL A 47 5.84 -8.02 12.52
CA VAL A 47 5.77 -7.73 11.08
C VAL A 47 4.36 -7.24 10.74
N TYR A 48 3.34 -7.95 11.22
CA TYR A 48 1.94 -7.54 11.03
C TYR A 48 1.66 -6.18 11.69
N LEU A 49 2.13 -5.94 12.92
CA LEU A 49 1.97 -4.65 13.59
C LEU A 49 2.62 -3.49 12.81
N HIS A 50 3.80 -3.72 12.23
CA HIS A 50 4.48 -2.74 11.39
C HIS A 50 3.74 -2.48 10.07
N LEU A 51 3.26 -3.52 9.39
CA LEU A 51 2.45 -3.36 8.17
C LEU A 51 1.13 -2.64 8.45
N ILE A 52 0.50 -2.90 9.60
CA ILE A 52 -0.68 -2.16 10.07
C ILE A 52 -0.32 -0.68 10.26
N ARG A 53 0.76 -0.36 10.99
CA ARG A 53 1.24 1.02 11.16
C ARG A 53 1.49 1.72 9.82
N ALA A 54 2.16 1.05 8.88
CA ALA A 54 2.42 1.58 7.55
C ALA A 54 1.11 1.86 6.79
N THR A 55 0.14 0.96 6.88
CA THR A 55 -1.18 1.13 6.24
C THR A 55 -1.92 2.34 6.83
N TYR A 56 -1.95 2.47 8.16
CA TYR A 56 -2.58 3.58 8.86
C TYR A 56 -1.80 4.91 8.80
N SER A 57 -0.58 4.91 8.21
CA SER A 57 0.15 6.15 7.93
C SER A 57 -0.40 6.90 6.71
N ILE A 58 -1.20 6.24 5.88
CA ILE A 58 -1.87 6.82 4.71
C ILE A 58 -3.13 7.53 5.19
N ALA A 59 -3.18 8.85 5.03
CA ALA A 59 -4.36 9.63 5.37
C ALA A 59 -5.41 9.56 4.25
N SER A 60 -6.65 9.94 4.58
CA SER A 60 -7.74 9.99 3.60
C SER A 60 -7.43 10.94 2.42
N ASN A 61 -6.66 12.01 2.65
CA ASN A 61 -6.25 12.92 1.59
C ASN A 61 -5.26 12.28 0.60
N ASP A 62 -4.33 11.45 1.08
CA ASP A 62 -3.38 10.69 0.28
C ASP A 62 -4.14 9.70 -0.59
N ALA A 63 -5.11 8.98 0.00
CA ALA A 63 -5.99 8.07 -0.72
C ALA A 63 -6.74 8.79 -1.85
N CYS A 64 -7.36 9.95 -1.58
CA CYS A 64 -7.98 10.76 -2.63
C CYS A 64 -6.96 11.17 -3.71
N GLY A 65 -5.74 11.54 -3.30
CA GLY A 65 -4.63 11.84 -4.21
C GLY A 65 -4.28 10.67 -5.13
N PHE A 66 -4.30 9.43 -4.63
CA PHE A 66 -4.01 8.23 -5.42
C PHE A 66 -5.04 8.02 -6.53
N PHE A 67 -6.33 8.17 -6.21
CA PHE A 67 -7.39 8.07 -7.22
C PHE A 67 -7.29 9.20 -8.26
N ASN A 68 -7.06 10.44 -7.81
CA ASN A 68 -6.86 11.57 -8.71
C ASN A 68 -5.64 11.36 -9.63
N HIS A 69 -4.54 10.79 -9.11
CA HIS A 69 -3.35 10.46 -9.90
C HIS A 69 -3.65 9.45 -11.01
N CYS A 70 -4.51 8.46 -10.74
CA CYS A 70 -4.97 7.50 -11.73
C CYS A 70 -6.05 8.05 -12.70
N GLY A 71 -6.40 9.35 -12.59
CA GLY A 71 -7.40 10.00 -13.45
C GLY A 71 -8.85 9.87 -12.98
N TYR A 72 -9.10 9.39 -11.77
CA TYR A 72 -10.44 9.31 -11.19
C TYR A 72 -10.76 10.58 -10.41
N THR A 73 -11.85 11.26 -10.78
CA THR A 73 -12.36 12.39 -9.99
C THR A 73 -13.20 11.85 -8.84
N ILE A 74 -12.67 11.95 -7.62
CA ILE A 74 -13.45 11.75 -6.39
C ILE A 74 -13.97 13.11 -5.95
N LEU A 75 -15.30 13.29 -5.99
CA LEU A 75 -16.02 14.46 -5.46
C LEU A 75 -16.22 14.32 -3.94
#